data_AF-A0A8H7LD62-F1
#
_entry.id   AF-A0A8H7LD62-F1
#
_cell.length_a   1.000
_cell.length_b   1.000
_cell.length_c   1.000
_cell.angle_alpha   90.00
_cell.angle_beta   90.00
_cell.angle_gamma   90.00
#
_symmetry.space_group_name_H-M   'P 1'
#
loop_
_entity.id
_entity.type
_entity.pdbx_description
1 polymer ?
#
loop_
_entity_poly.entity_id
_entity_poly.type
_entity_poly.pdbx_seq_one_letter_code
_entity_poly.pdbx_strand_id
1 'polypeptide(L)'
;MNASRKLHRIGLERWIGVLIIRTTLDLEIAASFSHYIRELIFEVSQFLPLDNSVWSRFPKLRAISIDCHEDVQQVPGAHRFAYRKVLVTLPQTLKYLEVRHAHGPDASIIACAKRHCPKLESLWLGRCTAFNRIPACHFWMAFPFEHNCYFSCEGSDSYAHSLADELASLRNLKSLRLGIYLMPSAAMLAHRCFHVYGQPAPPQINWQTALTLTSPDTVDPQPQPQPPPPPTPPQVSDLIALLHQEPEEKNCERCREESFDLSRSATTSANRILKKGVPSLERIEWMDWFTPKHLGTCSG
;
A
#
# COMPACT_ATOMS: atom_id res chain seq x y z
N MET A 1 -45.13 -11.11 1.40
CA MET A 1 -44.40 -10.24 2.34
C MET A 1 -44.47 -8.81 1.82
N ASN A 2 -45.32 -7.95 2.41
CA ASN A 2 -45.44 -6.54 2.00
C ASN A 2 -44.79 -5.64 3.05
N ALA A 3 -43.52 -5.31 2.87
CA ALA A 3 -42.89 -4.30 3.72
C ALA A 3 -43.49 -2.92 3.41
N SER A 4 -43.58 -2.08 4.45
CA SER A 4 -44.14 -0.73 4.32
C SER A 4 -43.23 0.16 3.45
N ARG A 5 -43.80 1.19 2.81
CA ARG A 5 -43.02 2.18 2.03
C ARG A 5 -41.87 2.79 2.85
N LYS A 6 -42.04 2.97 4.16
CA LYS A 6 -41.01 3.46 5.07
C LYS A 6 -39.85 2.47 5.19
N LEU A 7 -40.13 1.18 5.31
CA LEU A 7 -39.11 0.13 5.35
C LEU A 7 -38.39 0.00 4.01
N HIS A 8 -39.09 0.10 2.88
CA HIS A 8 -38.47 0.13 1.55
C HIS A 8 -37.52 1.32 1.39
N ARG A 9 -37.91 2.51 1.85
CA ARG A 9 -37.04 3.69 1.82
C ARG A 9 -35.79 3.51 2.67
N ILE A 10 -35.92 3.03 3.91
CA ILE A 10 -34.76 2.75 4.78
C ILE A 10 -33.84 1.71 4.14
N GLY A 11 -34.41 0.65 3.55
CA GLY A 11 -33.67 -0.36 2.81
C GLY A 11 -32.88 0.25 1.66
N LEU A 12 -33.53 1.05 0.82
CA LEU A 12 -32.91 1.73 -0.33
C LEU A 12 -31.80 2.70 0.10
N GLU A 13 -32.03 3.51 1.14
CA GLU A 13 -31.05 4.47 1.66
C GLU A 13 -29.79 3.77 2.19
N ARG A 14 -29.94 2.60 2.82
CA ARG A 14 -28.81 1.79 3.26
C ARG A 14 -28.12 1.10 2.08
N TRP A 15 -28.89 0.63 1.11
CA TRP A 15 -28.37 -0.10 -0.04
C TRP A 15 -27.55 0.79 -0.99
N ILE A 16 -27.96 2.06 -1.17
CA ILE A 16 -27.27 3.04 -2.02
C ILE A 16 -26.24 3.87 -1.25
N GLY A 17 -26.02 3.59 0.04
CA GLY A 17 -25.08 4.35 0.87
C GLY A 17 -23.63 4.27 0.40
N VAL A 18 -23.26 3.19 -0.31
CA VAL A 18 -21.91 2.91 -0.82
C VAL A 18 -22.03 2.54 -2.29
N LEU A 19 -21.24 3.16 -3.16
CA LEU A 19 -21.18 2.81 -4.58
C LEU A 19 -19.75 2.63 -5.06
N ILE A 20 -19.56 1.68 -5.96
CA ILE A 20 -18.29 1.42 -6.64
C ILE A 20 -18.36 2.07 -8.03
N ILE A 21 -17.36 2.87 -8.35
CA ILE A 21 -17.21 3.61 -9.61
C ILE A 21 -16.12 2.93 -10.42
N ARG A 22 -16.52 2.33 -11.54
CA ARG A 22 -15.64 1.65 -12.52
C ARG A 22 -15.55 2.38 -13.84
N THR A 23 -16.49 3.28 -14.09
CA THR A 23 -16.64 4.05 -15.31
C THR A 23 -17.21 5.43 -15.01
N THR A 24 -17.15 6.34 -15.98
CA THR A 24 -17.82 7.64 -15.88
C THR A 24 -19.35 7.51 -15.79
N LEU A 25 -19.93 6.49 -16.42
CA LEU A 25 -21.36 6.20 -16.36
C LEU A 25 -21.82 5.87 -14.93
N ASP A 26 -21.02 5.12 -14.18
CA ASP A 26 -21.34 4.80 -12.78
C ASP A 26 -21.45 6.07 -11.92
N LEU A 27 -20.61 7.07 -12.20
CA LEU A 27 -20.64 8.35 -11.51
C LEU A 27 -21.88 9.17 -11.86
N GLU A 28 -22.34 9.12 -13.11
CA GLU A 28 -23.60 9.75 -13.53
C GLU A 28 -24.81 9.10 -12.85
N ILE A 29 -24.82 7.75 -12.78
CA ILE A 29 -25.85 6.99 -12.06
C ILE A 29 -25.80 7.35 -10.57
N ALA A 30 -24.63 7.35 -9.96
CA ALA A 30 -24.44 7.73 -8.56
C ALA A 30 -25.02 9.12 -8.28
N ALA A 31 -24.82 10.06 -9.20
CA ALA A 31 -25.34 11.40 -9.02
C ALA A 31 -26.87 11.50 -9.01
N SER A 32 -27.59 10.55 -9.63
CA SER A 32 -29.06 10.43 -9.55
C SER A 32 -29.55 10.03 -8.15
N PHE A 33 -28.68 9.45 -7.32
CA PHE A 33 -28.95 9.05 -5.94
C PHE A 33 -28.10 9.81 -4.92
N SER A 34 -27.54 10.94 -5.32
CA SER A 34 -26.49 11.66 -4.60
C SER A 34 -26.83 12.06 -3.15
N HIS A 35 -28.11 12.27 -2.83
CA HIS A 35 -28.57 12.57 -1.48
C HIS A 35 -28.52 11.39 -0.49
N TYR A 36 -28.25 10.18 -0.99
CA TYR A 36 -28.18 8.95 -0.18
C TYR A 36 -26.76 8.42 -0.03
N ILE A 37 -25.88 8.75 -0.97
CA ILE A 37 -24.50 8.26 -1.02
C ILE A 37 -23.68 8.87 0.10
N ARG A 38 -22.99 8.01 0.83
CA ARG A 38 -22.06 8.34 1.92
C ARG A 38 -20.63 7.95 1.59
N GLU A 39 -20.46 7.00 0.68
CA GLU A 39 -19.16 6.47 0.28
C GLU A 39 -19.08 6.20 -1.22
N LEU A 40 -17.96 6.59 -1.81
CA LEU A 40 -17.61 6.27 -3.20
C LEU A 40 -16.29 5.52 -3.23
N ILE A 41 -16.26 4.39 -3.92
CA ILE A 41 -15.08 3.56 -4.11
C ILE A 41 -14.69 3.63 -5.59
N PHE A 42 -13.56 4.26 -5.89
CA PHE A 42 -13.01 4.32 -7.23
C PHE A 42 -12.06 3.14 -7.43
N GLU A 43 -12.41 2.20 -8.31
CA GLU A 43 -11.52 1.09 -8.70
C GLU A 43 -10.36 1.55 -9.59
N VAL A 44 -10.51 2.72 -10.21
CA VAL A 44 -9.45 3.34 -11.02
C VAL A 44 -9.51 4.85 -10.83
N SER A 45 -8.37 5.45 -10.51
CA SER A 45 -8.30 6.88 -10.21
C SER A 45 -8.59 7.82 -11.38
N GLN A 46 -8.48 7.35 -12.63
CA GLN A 46 -8.81 8.15 -13.82
C GLN A 46 -10.25 8.68 -13.85
N PHE A 47 -11.16 8.05 -13.09
CA PHE A 47 -12.56 8.46 -13.01
C PHE A 47 -12.84 9.49 -11.92
N LEU A 48 -11.80 9.96 -11.22
CA LEU A 48 -11.96 11.02 -10.24
C LEU A 48 -12.39 12.33 -10.89
N PRO A 49 -13.42 12.99 -10.35
CA PRO A 49 -13.77 14.34 -10.73
C PRO A 49 -12.60 15.31 -10.56
N LEU A 50 -12.29 16.04 -11.64
CA LEU A 50 -11.33 17.14 -11.59
C LEU A 50 -11.96 18.44 -11.08
N ASP A 51 -13.29 18.57 -11.21
CA ASP A 51 -14.05 19.76 -10.83
C ASP A 51 -14.78 19.56 -9.49
N ASN A 52 -14.63 20.55 -8.61
CA ASN A 52 -15.35 20.64 -7.33
C ASN A 52 -16.88 20.69 -7.50
N SER A 53 -17.39 21.15 -8.64
CA SER A 53 -18.84 21.20 -8.91
C SER A 53 -19.48 19.81 -8.81
N VAL A 54 -18.79 18.76 -9.26
CA VAL A 54 -19.26 17.38 -9.20
C VAL A 54 -19.42 16.92 -7.76
N TRP A 55 -18.46 17.26 -6.89
CA TRP A 55 -18.52 16.93 -5.47
C TRP A 55 -19.71 17.56 -4.75
N SER A 56 -20.10 18.76 -5.16
CA SER A 56 -21.23 19.48 -4.56
C SER A 56 -22.57 18.73 -4.72
N ARG A 57 -22.67 17.85 -5.72
CA ARG A 57 -23.85 17.00 -5.95
C ARG A 57 -24.08 16.01 -4.82
N PHE A 58 -23.04 15.62 -4.08
CA PHE A 58 -23.09 14.57 -3.04
C PHE A 58 -23.02 15.16 -1.61
N PRO A 59 -24.09 15.80 -1.09
CA PRO A 59 -24.03 16.54 0.17
C PRO A 59 -23.80 15.68 1.42
N LYS A 60 -23.97 14.36 1.31
CA LYS A 60 -23.77 13.41 2.41
C LYS A 60 -22.52 12.55 2.27
N LEU A 61 -21.70 12.76 1.24
CA LEU A 61 -20.46 12.01 1.03
C LEU A 61 -19.47 12.25 2.18
N ARG A 62 -19.05 11.18 2.83
CA ARG A 62 -18.13 11.18 3.98
C ARG A 62 -16.88 10.35 3.76
N ALA A 63 -16.94 9.34 2.90
CA ALA A 63 -15.83 8.42 2.66
C ALA A 63 -15.52 8.33 1.17
N ILE A 64 -14.24 8.25 0.82
CA ILE A 64 -13.76 7.97 -0.52
C ILE A 64 -12.62 6.94 -0.39
N SER A 65 -12.71 5.85 -1.14
CA SER A 65 -11.59 4.91 -1.37
C SER A 65 -11.18 4.97 -2.84
N ILE A 66 -9.87 4.97 -3.12
CA ILE A 66 -9.33 5.21 -4.45
C ILE A 66 -8.18 4.25 -4.71
N ASP A 67 -8.24 3.49 -5.79
CA ASP A 67 -7.06 2.83 -6.33
C ASP A 67 -6.23 3.83 -7.15
N CYS A 68 -5.08 4.23 -6.63
CA CYS A 68 -4.15 5.19 -7.21
C CYS A 68 -2.98 4.53 -7.95
N HIS A 69 -3.09 3.27 -8.38
CA HIS A 69 -2.01 2.59 -9.11
C HIS A 69 -1.58 3.32 -10.40
N GLU A 70 -2.45 4.13 -10.99
CA GLU A 70 -2.16 4.94 -12.19
C GLU A 70 -1.49 6.29 -11.89
N ASP A 71 -1.06 6.53 -10.65
CA ASP A 71 -0.30 7.72 -10.24
C ASP A 71 1.14 7.73 -10.76
N VAL A 72 1.54 6.69 -11.50
CA VAL A 72 2.78 6.62 -12.26
C VAL A 72 2.48 6.25 -13.70
N GLN A 73 3.18 6.91 -14.63
CA GLN A 73 3.14 6.52 -16.04
C GLN A 73 4.54 6.46 -16.64
N GLN A 74 4.75 5.46 -17.47
CA GLN A 74 5.95 5.35 -18.28
C GLN A 74 5.98 6.49 -19.29
N VAL A 75 7.11 7.18 -19.38
CA VAL A 75 7.30 8.24 -20.36
C VAL A 75 7.59 7.59 -21.72
N PRO A 76 6.78 7.84 -22.77
CA PRO A 76 7.03 7.25 -24.09
C PRO A 76 8.44 7.56 -24.59
N GLY A 77 9.15 6.54 -25.06
CA GLY A 77 10.52 6.67 -25.57
C GLY A 77 11.60 6.87 -24.50
N ALA A 78 11.27 6.77 -23.20
CA ALA A 78 12.25 6.86 -22.12
C ALA A 78 12.08 5.73 -21.11
N HIS A 79 13.19 5.23 -20.56
CA HIS A 79 13.22 4.26 -19.46
C HIS A 79 12.97 4.93 -18.10
N ARG A 80 11.97 5.81 -18.02
CA ARG A 80 11.61 6.53 -16.80
C ARG A 80 10.11 6.61 -16.60
N PHE A 81 9.72 6.74 -15.34
CA PHE A 81 8.34 6.99 -14.96
C PHE A 81 8.19 8.44 -14.48
N ALA A 82 7.01 9.00 -14.73
CA ALA A 82 6.61 10.29 -14.20
C ALA A 82 5.46 10.08 -13.21
N TYR A 83 5.62 10.65 -12.01
CA TYR A 83 4.54 10.72 -11.04
C TYR A 83 3.48 11.72 -11.52
N ARG A 84 2.23 11.29 -11.46
CA ARG A 84 1.06 12.10 -11.78
C ARG A 84 0.34 12.47 -10.50
N LYS A 85 -0.12 13.72 -10.47
CA LYS A 85 -1.01 14.17 -9.41
C LYS A 85 -2.42 13.67 -9.71
N VAL A 86 -2.76 12.53 -9.14
CA VAL A 86 -4.07 11.90 -9.28
C VAL A 86 -5.14 12.65 -8.48
N LEU A 87 -4.83 13.01 -7.23
CA LEU A 87 -5.75 13.75 -6.37
C LEU A 87 -5.56 15.25 -6.51
N VAL A 88 -6.44 15.86 -7.31
CA VAL A 88 -6.45 17.32 -7.53
C VAL A 88 -7.46 18.02 -6.64
N THR A 89 -8.63 17.43 -6.43
CA THR A 89 -9.71 17.97 -5.61
C THR A 89 -10.35 16.89 -4.75
N LEU A 90 -10.97 17.28 -3.63
CA LEU A 90 -11.74 16.40 -2.74
C LEU A 90 -12.96 17.16 -2.17
N PRO A 91 -14.04 16.46 -1.80
CA PRO A 91 -15.20 17.08 -1.16
C PRO A 91 -14.86 17.59 0.25
N GLN A 92 -15.34 18.80 0.59
CA GLN A 92 -15.17 19.37 1.93
C GLN A 92 -15.90 18.58 3.04
N THR A 93 -16.87 17.76 2.66
CA THR A 93 -17.65 16.92 3.58
C THR A 93 -16.91 15.65 4.02
N LEU A 94 -15.77 15.34 3.39
CA LEU A 94 -15.01 14.12 3.60
C LEU A 94 -14.47 14.02 5.02
N LYS A 95 -14.59 12.82 5.58
CA LYS A 95 -14.06 12.41 6.89
C LYS A 95 -13.11 11.24 6.78
N TYR A 96 -13.27 10.39 5.77
CA TYR A 96 -12.46 9.20 5.56
C TYR A 96 -11.89 9.22 4.15
N LEU A 97 -10.57 9.21 4.03
CA LEU A 97 -9.87 9.08 2.75
C LEU A 97 -9.00 7.84 2.78
N GLU A 98 -9.23 6.97 1.82
CA GLU A 98 -8.44 5.78 1.59
C GLU A 98 -7.82 5.85 0.20
N VAL A 99 -6.49 5.83 0.16
CA VAL A 99 -5.71 5.70 -1.06
C VAL A 99 -5.07 4.32 -1.05
N ARG A 100 -5.32 3.52 -2.09
CA ARG A 100 -4.78 2.18 -2.28
C ARG A 100 -3.80 2.17 -3.44
N HIS A 101 -2.83 1.27 -3.38
CA HIS A 101 -1.92 0.94 -4.47
C HIS A 101 -1.15 2.14 -5.06
N ALA A 102 -0.91 3.22 -4.30
CA ALA A 102 -0.15 4.36 -4.80
C ALA A 102 1.34 4.04 -4.96
N HIS A 103 1.97 4.58 -6.00
CA HIS A 103 3.43 4.61 -6.18
C HIS A 103 4.02 6.00 -5.90
N GLY A 104 3.23 7.06 -6.06
CA GLY A 104 3.64 8.45 -5.89
C GLY A 104 3.80 8.88 -4.44
N PRO A 105 4.46 10.01 -4.17
CA PRO A 105 4.76 10.46 -2.81
C PRO A 105 3.49 10.87 -2.03
N ASP A 106 3.41 10.45 -0.75
CA ASP A 106 2.28 10.73 0.15
C ASP A 106 2.05 12.23 0.37
N ALA A 107 3.12 13.03 0.32
CA ALA A 107 3.06 14.48 0.48
C ALA A 107 2.03 15.12 -0.47
N SER A 108 1.88 14.61 -1.69
CA SER A 108 0.91 15.12 -2.65
C SER A 108 -0.55 14.85 -2.23
N ILE A 109 -0.81 13.67 -1.65
CA ILE A 109 -2.11 13.24 -1.12
C ILE A 109 -2.44 14.05 0.13
N ILE A 110 -1.50 14.15 1.06
CA ILE A 110 -1.64 14.92 2.31
C ILE A 110 -1.90 16.39 2.00
N ALA A 111 -1.16 16.99 1.06
CA ALA A 111 -1.39 18.37 0.63
C ALA A 111 -2.79 18.59 0.05
N CYS A 112 -3.33 17.62 -0.70
CA CYS A 112 -4.70 17.68 -1.20
C CYS A 112 -5.72 17.60 -0.05
N ALA A 113 -5.55 16.64 0.87
CA ALA A 113 -6.40 16.49 2.04
C ALA A 113 -6.41 17.76 2.93
N LYS A 114 -5.24 18.37 3.19
CA LYS A 114 -5.11 19.62 3.95
C LYS A 114 -5.90 20.75 3.33
N ARG A 115 -5.84 20.87 2.00
CA ARG A 115 -6.49 21.96 1.25
C ARG A 115 -8.01 21.81 1.22
N HIS A 116 -8.50 20.58 1.08
CA HIS A 116 -9.91 20.35 0.75
C HIS A 116 -10.73 19.76 1.90
N CYS A 117 -10.11 19.05 2.84
CA CYS A 117 -10.81 18.26 3.86
C CYS A 117 -10.33 18.62 5.29
N PRO A 118 -10.60 19.84 5.79
CA PRO A 118 -10.13 20.27 7.11
C PRO A 118 -10.73 19.47 8.28
N LYS A 119 -11.80 18.70 8.01
CA LYS A 119 -12.49 17.83 8.98
C LYS A 119 -12.18 16.34 8.76
N LEU A 120 -11.09 16.02 8.06
CA LEU A 120 -10.68 14.63 7.87
C LEU A 120 -10.38 13.98 9.22
N GLU A 121 -10.98 12.81 9.45
CA GLU A 121 -10.85 12.02 10.68
C GLU A 121 -10.00 10.77 10.48
N SER A 122 -9.98 10.21 9.27
CA SER A 122 -9.19 9.02 8.93
C SER A 122 -8.49 9.17 7.59
N LEU A 123 -7.21 8.79 7.56
CA LEU A 123 -6.39 8.76 6.36
C LEU A 123 -5.68 7.40 6.24
N TRP A 124 -5.87 6.72 5.12
CA TRP A 124 -5.09 5.54 4.74
C TRP A 124 -4.25 5.85 3.51
N LEU A 125 -2.92 5.77 3.67
CA LEU A 125 -1.91 5.92 2.62
C LEU A 125 -1.37 4.54 2.23
N GLY A 126 -2.13 3.80 1.44
CA GLY A 126 -1.80 2.47 0.96
C GLY A 126 -0.87 2.48 -0.25
N ARG A 127 0.13 1.61 -0.23
CA ARG A 127 1.14 1.47 -1.28
C ARG A 127 0.85 0.30 -2.19
N CYS A 128 1.25 0.41 -3.45
CA CYS A 128 1.41 -0.78 -4.29
C CYS A 128 2.62 -1.54 -3.73
N THR A 129 2.50 -2.86 -3.55
CA THR A 129 3.55 -3.69 -2.97
C THR A 129 3.65 -4.99 -3.74
N ALA A 130 4.72 -5.75 -3.48
CA ALA A 130 4.87 -7.11 -3.95
C ALA A 130 3.72 -8.04 -3.53
N PHE A 131 3.01 -7.72 -2.44
CA PHE A 131 2.01 -8.61 -1.85
C PHE A 131 0.57 -8.34 -2.30
N ASN A 132 0.26 -7.10 -2.68
CA ASN A 132 -1.09 -6.71 -3.12
C ASN A 132 -1.21 -6.56 -4.64
N ARG A 133 -0.15 -6.89 -5.40
CA ARG A 133 -0.15 -6.76 -6.86
C ARG A 133 0.61 -7.93 -7.50
N ILE A 134 -0.15 -8.96 -7.88
CA ILE A 134 0.37 -10.15 -8.55
C ILE A 134 -0.44 -10.38 -9.83
N PRO A 135 0.22 -10.49 -11.01
CA PRO A 135 1.66 -10.40 -11.23
C PRO A 135 2.24 -8.99 -11.00
N ALA A 136 3.58 -8.88 -11.01
CA ALA A 136 4.28 -7.60 -10.88
C ALA A 136 3.74 -6.55 -11.87
N CYS A 137 3.48 -5.33 -11.38
CA CYS A 137 3.07 -4.24 -12.26
C CYS A 137 4.26 -3.69 -13.05
N HIS A 138 3.98 -2.88 -14.08
CA HIS A 138 5.02 -2.30 -14.95
C HIS A 138 6.04 -1.45 -14.17
N PHE A 139 5.61 -0.77 -13.11
CA PHE A 139 6.53 -0.02 -12.25
C PHE A 139 7.54 -0.96 -11.58
N TRP A 140 7.08 -2.07 -11.01
CA TRP A 140 7.95 -3.02 -10.33
C TRP A 140 8.88 -3.78 -11.27
N MET A 141 8.44 -4.02 -12.51
CA MET A 141 9.34 -4.57 -13.54
C MET A 141 10.48 -3.61 -13.89
N ALA A 142 10.23 -2.30 -13.86
CA ALA A 142 11.25 -1.29 -14.17
C ALA A 142 12.13 -0.93 -12.97
N PHE A 143 11.60 -1.00 -11.75
CA PHE A 143 12.30 -0.61 -10.52
C PHE A 143 12.21 -1.69 -9.42
N PRO A 144 12.81 -2.87 -9.64
CA PRO A 144 12.74 -3.98 -8.70
C PRO A 144 13.44 -3.73 -7.35
N PHE A 145 14.23 -2.66 -7.24
CA PHE A 145 14.92 -2.28 -6.00
C PHE A 145 14.16 -1.24 -5.16
N GLU A 146 13.14 -0.59 -5.74
CA GLU A 146 12.32 0.41 -5.05
C GLU A 146 11.43 -0.21 -3.95
N HIS A 147 11.31 -1.55 -3.89
CA HIS A 147 10.63 -2.21 -2.78
C HIS A 147 11.23 -1.79 -1.44
N ASN A 148 12.55 -1.64 -1.35
CA ASN A 148 13.24 -1.26 -0.12
C ASN A 148 12.75 0.08 0.46
N CYS A 149 12.21 0.97 -0.37
CA CYS A 149 11.62 2.23 0.08
C CYS A 149 10.35 2.04 0.92
N TYR A 150 9.71 0.87 0.84
CA TYR A 150 8.52 0.49 1.63
C TYR A 150 8.82 -0.51 2.76
N PHE A 151 10.08 -0.95 2.90
CA PHE A 151 10.54 -1.86 3.95
C PHE A 151 11.78 -1.26 4.62
N SER A 152 11.60 -0.56 5.74
CA SER A 152 12.74 -0.14 6.53
C SER A 152 12.40 0.06 8.01
N CYS A 153 13.22 -0.53 8.88
CA CYS A 153 13.30 -0.10 10.28
C CYS A 153 14.22 1.14 10.43
N GLU A 154 15.24 1.24 9.58
CA GLU A 154 16.21 2.34 9.61
C GLU A 154 15.57 3.64 9.10
N GLY A 155 15.81 4.74 9.81
CA GLY A 155 15.22 6.04 9.47
C GLY A 155 13.73 6.18 9.77
N SER A 156 13.09 5.18 10.40
CA SER A 156 11.67 5.20 10.78
C SER A 156 11.31 6.42 11.63
N ASP A 157 12.16 6.81 12.58
CA ASP A 157 11.97 8.01 13.40
C ASP A 157 12.01 9.32 12.57
N SER A 158 12.97 9.45 11.65
CA SER A 158 13.08 10.62 10.77
C SER A 158 11.90 10.72 9.80
N TYR A 159 11.45 9.58 9.29
CA TYR A 159 10.23 9.48 8.49
C TYR A 159 9.00 9.90 9.30
N ALA A 160 8.85 9.37 10.53
CA ALA A 160 7.75 9.72 11.43
C ALA A 160 7.74 11.22 11.77
N HIS A 161 8.90 11.85 11.96
CA HIS A 161 9.01 13.29 12.16
C HIS A 161 8.51 14.08 10.96
N SER A 162 9.03 13.76 9.77
CA SER A 162 8.64 14.43 8.52
C SER A 162 7.15 14.27 8.24
N LEU A 163 6.62 13.06 8.47
CA LEU A 163 5.21 12.77 8.31
C LEU A 163 4.33 13.52 9.34
N ALA A 164 4.79 13.63 10.59
CA ALA A 164 4.07 14.39 11.61
C ALA A 164 3.96 15.87 11.23
N ASP A 165 5.04 16.47 10.73
CA ASP A 165 5.07 17.86 10.27
C ASP A 165 4.10 18.07 9.10
N GLU A 166 4.07 17.14 8.15
CA GLU A 166 3.12 17.18 7.04
C GLU A 166 1.67 17.09 7.52
N LEU A 167 1.38 16.23 8.50
CA LEU A 167 0.03 16.00 9.02
C LEU A 167 -0.44 17.04 10.06
N ALA A 168 0.46 17.88 10.61
CA ALA A 168 0.19 18.73 11.77
C ALA A 168 -1.04 19.66 11.63
N SER A 169 -1.40 20.08 10.42
CA SER A 169 -2.57 20.93 10.20
C SER A 169 -3.91 20.17 10.14
N LEU A 170 -3.89 18.84 10.03
CA LEU A 170 -5.09 17.98 10.02
C LEU A 170 -5.56 17.73 11.45
N ARG A 171 -6.04 18.77 12.13
CA ARG A 171 -6.33 18.77 13.58
C ARG A 171 -7.41 17.78 14.03
N ASN A 172 -8.20 17.26 13.11
CA ASN A 172 -9.26 16.29 13.38
C ASN A 172 -8.84 14.85 13.05
N LEU A 173 -7.61 14.64 12.56
CA LEU A 173 -7.14 13.32 12.17
C LEU A 173 -6.95 12.45 13.39
N LYS A 174 -7.75 11.39 13.48
CA LYS A 174 -7.79 10.42 14.58
C LYS A 174 -7.17 9.09 14.21
N SER A 175 -7.31 8.68 12.95
CA SER A 175 -6.82 7.40 12.46
C SER A 175 -5.89 7.61 11.29
N LEU A 176 -4.69 7.04 11.39
CA LEU A 176 -3.70 7.01 10.33
C LEU A 176 -3.31 5.56 10.04
N ARG A 177 -3.40 5.14 8.77
CA ARG A 177 -2.90 3.85 8.31
C ARG A 177 -1.89 4.05 7.20
N LEU A 178 -0.74 3.38 7.31
CA LEU A 178 0.39 3.54 6.41
C LEU A 178 0.70 2.21 5.73
N GLY A 179 0.82 2.25 4.40
CA GLY A 179 1.15 1.14 3.51
C GLY A 179 2.64 0.74 3.53
N ILE A 180 3.34 0.96 4.64
CA ILE A 180 4.78 0.77 4.77
C ILE A 180 5.03 -0.28 5.86
N TYR A 181 6.03 -1.14 5.63
CA TYR A 181 6.48 -2.14 6.58
C TYR A 181 7.68 -1.61 7.35
N LEU A 182 7.56 -1.55 8.68
CA LEU A 182 8.71 -1.27 9.55
C LEU A 182 9.48 -2.58 9.79
N MET A 183 10.14 -3.05 8.74
CA MET A 183 10.93 -4.27 8.69
C MET A 183 12.26 -3.99 8.00
N PRO A 184 13.33 -4.75 8.27
CA PRO A 184 14.56 -4.65 7.49
C PRO A 184 14.29 -4.83 5.99
N SER A 185 14.93 -4.02 5.14
CA SER A 185 14.78 -4.10 3.68
C SER A 185 15.14 -5.48 3.12
N ALA A 186 16.08 -6.17 3.76
CA ALA A 186 16.50 -7.52 3.40
C ALA A 186 15.53 -8.63 3.85
N ALA A 187 14.50 -8.34 4.67
CA ALA A 187 13.63 -9.37 5.26
C ALA A 187 12.90 -10.22 4.21
N MET A 188 12.44 -9.59 3.13
CA MET A 188 11.77 -10.29 2.03
C MET A 188 12.72 -11.23 1.28
N LEU A 189 13.94 -10.77 1.01
CA LEU A 189 14.95 -11.59 0.35
C LEU A 189 15.40 -12.75 1.26
N ALA A 190 15.66 -12.47 2.54
CA ALA A 190 15.98 -13.49 3.54
C ALA A 190 14.91 -14.58 3.60
N HIS A 191 13.64 -14.16 3.66
CA HIS A 191 12.52 -15.07 3.72
C HIS A 191 12.46 -15.99 2.50
N ARG A 192 12.39 -15.40 1.31
CA ARG A 192 12.13 -16.13 0.06
C ARG A 192 13.31 -16.92 -0.47
N CYS A 193 14.54 -16.53 -0.12
CA CYS A 193 15.73 -17.28 -0.51
C CYS A 193 16.12 -18.34 0.52
N PHE A 194 15.94 -18.13 1.82
CA PHE A 194 16.52 -19.01 2.84
C PHE A 194 15.47 -19.65 3.73
N HIS A 195 14.60 -18.84 4.33
CA HIS A 195 13.73 -19.33 5.40
C HIS A 195 12.66 -20.30 4.91
N VAL A 196 12.13 -20.10 3.70
CA VAL A 196 11.18 -21.04 3.08
C VAL A 196 11.77 -22.44 2.87
N TYR A 197 13.11 -22.55 2.81
CA TYR A 197 13.85 -23.82 2.72
C TYR A 197 14.43 -24.27 4.08
N GLY A 198 14.05 -23.62 5.17
CA GLY A 198 14.54 -23.95 6.52
C GLY A 198 15.99 -23.55 6.80
N GLN A 199 16.62 -22.79 5.89
CA GLN A 199 18.00 -22.34 6.01
C GLN A 199 18.09 -20.97 6.72
N PRO A 200 19.16 -20.68 7.47
CA PRO A 200 19.41 -19.34 8.00
C PRO A 200 19.86 -18.39 6.88
N ALA A 201 19.43 -17.14 6.95
CA ALA A 201 19.91 -16.12 6.03
C ALA A 201 21.28 -15.56 6.48
N PRO A 202 22.19 -15.19 5.55
CA PRO A 202 23.46 -14.58 5.92
C PRO A 202 23.25 -13.17 6.50
N PRO A 203 24.15 -12.67 7.39
CA PRO A 203 24.00 -11.35 8.01
C PRO A 203 23.96 -10.18 7.02
N GLN A 204 24.62 -10.33 5.87
CA GLN A 204 24.56 -9.41 4.76
C GLN A 204 24.07 -10.17 3.53
N ILE A 205 22.92 -9.75 3.00
CA ILE A 205 22.28 -10.41 1.88
C ILE A 205 22.28 -9.47 0.68
N ASN A 206 22.86 -9.92 -0.41
CA ASN A 206 22.75 -9.30 -1.71
C ASN A 206 21.93 -10.24 -2.62
N TRP A 207 21.05 -9.69 -3.46
CA TRP A 207 20.13 -10.49 -4.28
C TRP A 207 20.83 -11.40 -5.29
N GLN A 208 21.94 -10.95 -5.90
CA GLN A 208 22.70 -11.79 -6.81
C GLN A 208 23.26 -13.00 -6.07
N THR A 209 23.92 -12.78 -4.93
CA THR A 209 24.47 -13.86 -4.12
C THR A 209 23.38 -14.79 -3.60
N ALA A 210 22.26 -14.24 -3.13
CA ALA A 210 21.14 -15.02 -2.61
C ALA A 210 20.55 -15.95 -3.68
N LEU A 211 20.28 -15.44 -4.88
CA LEU A 211 19.75 -16.25 -5.98
C LEU A 211 20.74 -17.32 -6.45
N THR A 212 22.04 -17.04 -6.45
CA THR A 212 23.05 -18.06 -6.79
C THR A 212 23.10 -19.20 -5.78
N LEU A 213 22.98 -18.89 -4.48
CA LEU A 213 23.06 -19.90 -3.41
C LEU A 213 21.84 -20.81 -3.34
N THR A 214 20.70 -20.38 -3.89
CA THR A 214 19.42 -21.09 -3.80
C THR A 214 19.01 -21.77 -5.10
N SER A 215 19.86 -21.73 -6.13
CA SER A 215 19.53 -22.36 -7.41
C SER A 215 19.50 -23.90 -7.26
N PRO A 216 18.41 -24.58 -7.67
CA PRO A 216 18.26 -26.03 -7.50
C PRO A 216 19.28 -26.88 -8.28
N ASP A 217 20.05 -26.30 -9.20
CA ASP A 217 21.04 -27.00 -10.02
C ASP A 217 22.30 -27.49 -9.25
N THR A 218 22.41 -27.20 -7.95
CA THR A 218 23.53 -27.68 -7.11
C THR A 218 23.34 -29.08 -6.51
N VAL A 219 22.24 -29.79 -6.80
CA VAL A 219 21.93 -31.09 -6.17
C VAL A 219 21.62 -32.17 -7.20
N ASP A 220 22.57 -32.52 -8.07
CA ASP A 220 22.61 -33.89 -8.60
C ASP A 220 24.05 -34.30 -8.95
N PRO A 221 24.70 -35.17 -8.15
CA PRO A 221 25.98 -35.76 -8.51
C PRO A 221 25.76 -36.93 -9.48
N GLN A 222 25.15 -36.69 -10.64
CA GLN A 222 25.27 -37.64 -11.75
C GLN A 222 26.60 -37.40 -12.46
N PRO A 223 27.41 -38.45 -12.72
CA PRO A 223 28.63 -38.31 -13.50
C PRO A 223 28.26 -38.03 -14.95
N GLN A 224 28.09 -36.76 -15.29
CA GLN A 224 27.97 -36.34 -16.68
C GLN A 224 29.37 -36.31 -17.33
N PRO A 225 29.52 -36.84 -18.56
CA PRO A 225 30.81 -36.89 -19.27
C PRO A 225 31.28 -35.52 -19.81
N GLN A 226 30.59 -34.42 -19.49
CA GLN A 226 30.97 -33.06 -19.86
C GLN A 226 30.95 -32.16 -18.61
N PRO A 227 31.92 -31.25 -18.44
CA PRO A 227 31.83 -30.24 -17.41
C PRO A 227 30.53 -29.45 -17.64
N PRO A 228 29.69 -29.27 -16.60
CA PRO A 228 28.47 -28.49 -16.75
C PRO A 228 28.84 -27.09 -17.26
N PRO A 229 28.01 -26.49 -18.13
CA PRO A 229 28.21 -25.10 -18.53
C PRO A 229 28.28 -24.23 -17.27
N PRO A 230 29.12 -23.17 -17.27
CA PRO A 230 29.21 -22.28 -16.12
C PRO A 230 27.82 -21.74 -15.79
N PRO A 231 27.43 -21.71 -14.50
CA PRO A 231 26.11 -21.26 -14.09
C PRO A 231 25.88 -19.84 -14.60
N THR A 232 24.76 -19.64 -15.29
CA THR A 232 24.36 -18.32 -15.80
C THR A 232 24.15 -17.38 -14.62
N PRO A 233 24.70 -16.15 -14.64
CA PRO A 233 24.48 -15.22 -13.54
C PRO A 233 22.99 -14.86 -13.42
N PRO A 234 22.47 -14.72 -12.19
CA PRO A 234 21.07 -14.32 -11.97
C PRO A 234 20.73 -13.03 -12.70
N GLN A 235 19.57 -13.00 -13.34
CA GLN A 235 19.04 -11.85 -14.05
C GLN A 235 18.04 -11.10 -13.18
N VAL A 236 17.80 -9.82 -13.53
CA VAL A 236 16.82 -8.98 -12.83
C VAL A 236 15.40 -9.56 -12.91
N SER A 237 15.07 -10.25 -14.00
CA SER A 237 13.81 -10.99 -14.15
C SER A 237 13.62 -12.04 -13.05
N ASP A 238 14.70 -12.69 -12.62
CA ASP A 238 14.67 -13.74 -11.60
C ASP A 238 14.35 -13.13 -10.24
N LEU A 239 14.92 -11.95 -9.95
CA LEU A 239 14.57 -11.18 -8.77
C LEU A 239 13.10 -10.75 -8.80
N ILE A 240 12.60 -10.20 -9.91
CA ILE A 240 11.19 -9.79 -10.02
C ILE A 240 10.26 -10.98 -9.78
N ALA A 241 10.56 -12.12 -10.40
CA ALA A 241 9.81 -13.36 -10.26
C ALA A 241 9.83 -13.85 -8.80
N LEU A 242 10.98 -13.79 -8.12
CA LEU A 242 11.09 -14.11 -6.70
C LEU A 242 10.25 -13.16 -5.84
N LEU A 243 10.31 -11.85 -6.08
CA LEU A 243 9.64 -10.84 -5.25
C LEU A 243 8.12 -10.79 -5.45
N HIS A 244 7.57 -11.24 -6.57
CA HIS A 244 6.12 -11.19 -6.85
C HIS A 244 5.45 -12.57 -6.88
N GLN A 245 6.01 -13.54 -6.14
CA GLN A 245 5.32 -14.79 -5.83
C GLN A 245 4.13 -14.54 -4.89
N GLU A 246 3.16 -15.46 -4.92
CA GLU A 246 1.98 -15.40 -4.05
C GLU A 246 2.41 -15.26 -2.57
N PRO A 247 1.79 -14.34 -1.79
CA PRO A 247 2.22 -14.08 -0.44
C PRO A 247 1.87 -15.24 0.48
N GLU A 248 2.73 -15.45 1.44
CA GLU A 248 2.72 -16.60 2.32
C GLU A 248 1.55 -16.48 3.33
N GLU A 249 0.75 -17.56 3.47
CA GLU A 249 -0.39 -17.54 4.41
C GLU A 249 0.05 -17.67 5.86
N LYS A 250 1.20 -18.30 6.10
CA LYS A 250 1.73 -18.60 7.43
C LYS A 250 2.90 -17.70 7.75
N ASN A 251 2.96 -17.29 9.02
CA ASN A 251 4.10 -16.57 9.55
C ASN A 251 5.35 -17.44 9.57
N CYS A 252 6.46 -16.86 9.12
CA CYS A 252 7.77 -17.50 9.23
C CYS A 252 8.34 -17.34 10.65
N GLU A 253 8.63 -18.46 11.31
CA GLU A 253 9.23 -18.48 12.66
C GLU A 253 10.60 -17.81 12.68
N ARG A 254 11.47 -18.09 11.70
CA ARG A 254 12.80 -17.45 11.60
C ARG A 254 12.70 -15.93 11.41
N CYS A 255 11.84 -15.45 10.51
CA CYS A 255 11.63 -13.99 10.37
C CYS A 255 11.17 -13.36 11.67
N ARG A 256 10.35 -14.08 12.45
CA ARG A 256 9.87 -13.61 13.75
C ARG A 256 11.03 -13.54 14.75
N GLU A 257 11.81 -14.60 14.88
CA GLU A 257 12.98 -14.64 15.77
C GLU A 257 13.99 -13.53 15.44
N GLU A 258 14.26 -13.29 14.16
CA GLU A 258 15.30 -12.37 13.73
C GLU A 258 14.86 -10.89 13.74
N SER A 259 13.60 -10.60 13.40
CA SER A 259 13.18 -9.23 13.08
C SER A 259 12.00 -8.69 13.90
N PHE A 260 11.29 -9.53 14.66
CA PHE A 260 10.06 -9.09 15.33
C PHE A 260 10.29 -7.99 16.36
N ASP A 261 11.30 -8.14 17.22
CA ASP A 261 11.60 -7.15 18.26
C ASP A 261 12.06 -5.81 17.67
N LEU A 262 12.86 -5.87 16.60
CA LEU A 262 13.31 -4.68 15.87
C LEU A 262 12.12 -3.95 15.23
N SER A 263 11.24 -4.69 14.55
CA SER A 263 10.02 -4.15 13.92
C SER A 263 9.08 -3.52 14.94
N ARG A 264 8.86 -4.20 16.07
CA ARG A 264 8.06 -3.69 17.19
C ARG A 264 8.67 -2.41 17.77
N SER A 265 9.98 -2.39 18.01
CA SER A 265 10.68 -1.21 18.54
C SER A 265 10.57 -0.01 17.60
N ALA A 266 10.79 -0.22 16.29
CA ALA A 266 10.63 0.83 15.29
C ALA A 266 9.19 1.37 15.25
N THR A 267 8.20 0.47 15.29
CA THR A 267 6.77 0.82 15.34
C THR A 267 6.42 1.65 16.56
N THR A 268 6.85 1.23 17.76
CA THR A 268 6.60 1.96 19.00
C THR A 268 7.25 3.35 18.97
N SER A 269 8.49 3.45 18.50
CA SER A 269 9.19 4.74 18.41
C SER A 269 8.50 5.69 17.43
N ALA A 270 8.21 5.22 16.22
CA ALA A 270 7.52 5.99 15.19
C ALA A 270 6.12 6.44 15.65
N ASN A 271 5.34 5.57 16.30
CA ASN A 271 4.03 5.91 16.86
C ASN A 271 4.13 7.01 17.92
N ARG A 272 5.13 6.95 18.80
CA ARG A 272 5.36 7.98 19.82
C ARG A 272 5.67 9.33 19.18
N ILE A 273 6.49 9.36 18.14
CA ILE A 273 6.82 10.59 17.40
C ILE A 273 5.57 11.17 16.73
N LEU A 274 4.82 10.33 16.01
CA LEU A 274 3.58 10.75 15.35
C LEU A 274 2.54 11.28 16.33
N LYS A 275 2.31 10.60 17.45
CA LYS A 275 1.39 11.08 18.51
C LYS A 275 1.83 12.40 19.12
N LYS A 276 3.15 12.64 19.22
CA LYS A 276 3.68 13.91 19.72
C LYS A 276 3.44 15.05 18.73
N GLY A 277 3.67 14.83 17.44
CA GLY A 277 3.50 15.87 16.41
C GLY A 277 2.06 16.07 15.94
N VAL A 278 1.21 15.04 16.07
CA VAL A 278 -0.22 15.08 15.75
C VAL A 278 -1.04 14.53 16.94
N PRO A 279 -1.25 15.34 17.99
CA PRO A 279 -1.89 14.88 19.24
C PRO A 279 -3.32 14.37 19.10
N SER A 280 -4.01 14.67 17.99
CA SER A 280 -5.35 14.17 17.71
C SER A 280 -5.38 12.69 17.31
N LEU A 281 -4.23 12.09 16.96
CA LEU A 281 -4.15 10.69 16.56
C LEU A 281 -4.46 9.75 17.72
N GLU A 282 -5.58 9.06 17.61
CA GLU A 282 -6.03 8.01 18.51
C GLU A 282 -5.48 6.64 18.07
N ARG A 283 -5.42 6.39 16.76
CA ARG A 283 -4.99 5.11 16.15
C ARG A 283 -3.96 5.34 15.05
N ILE A 284 -2.86 4.59 15.12
CA ILE A 284 -1.80 4.57 14.10
C ILE A 284 -1.54 3.12 13.75
N GLU A 285 -1.56 2.81 12.46
CA GLU A 285 -1.40 1.47 11.92
C GLU A 285 -0.36 1.45 10.80
N TRP A 286 0.49 0.43 10.83
CA TRP A 286 1.48 0.13 9.80
C TRP A 286 1.15 -1.21 9.15
N MET A 287 1.61 -1.44 7.92
CA MET A 287 1.52 -2.78 7.33
C MET A 287 2.40 -3.73 8.12
N ASP A 288 1.89 -4.94 8.36
CA ASP A 288 2.53 -5.91 9.23
C ASP A 288 2.96 -7.15 8.46
N TRP A 289 4.28 -7.38 8.45
CA TRP A 289 4.90 -8.57 7.90
C TRP A 289 4.41 -9.86 8.57
N PHE A 290 4.00 -9.81 9.84
CA PHE A 290 3.62 -11.00 10.60
C PHE A 290 2.10 -11.26 10.59
N THR A 291 1.40 -10.70 9.61
CA THR A 291 -0.02 -10.97 9.35
C THR A 291 -0.18 -11.85 8.12
N PRO A 292 -1.33 -12.56 7.99
CA PRO A 292 -1.59 -13.38 6.81
C PRO A 292 -1.40 -12.59 5.52
N LYS A 293 -0.64 -13.18 4.58
CA LYS A 293 -0.30 -12.60 3.28
C LYS A 293 0.47 -11.26 3.35
N HIS A 294 0.95 -10.88 4.54
CA HIS A 294 1.56 -9.58 4.81
C HIS A 294 0.63 -8.38 4.54
N LEU A 295 -0.69 -8.59 4.49
CA LEU A 295 -1.68 -7.55 4.13
C LEU A 295 -2.46 -6.97 5.32
N GLY A 296 -2.22 -7.49 6.52
CA GLY A 296 -2.77 -6.94 7.75
C GLY A 296 -1.96 -5.77 8.28
N THR A 297 -2.37 -5.28 9.44
CA THR A 297 -1.75 -4.13 10.08
C THR A 297 -1.43 -4.40 11.53
N CYS A 298 -0.37 -3.76 12.03
CA CYS A 298 -0.04 -3.71 13.45
C CYS A 298 -0.34 -2.32 14.02
N SER A 299 -0.84 -2.31 15.24
CA SER A 299 -0.88 -1.12 16.09
C SER A 299 0.14 -1.29 17.21
N GLY A 300 0.84 -0.21 17.52
CA GLY A 300 1.82 -0.12 18.61
C GLY A 300 1.41 0.91 19.66
#